data_AF-B8HBV2-F1
#
_entry.id   AF-B8HBV2-F1
#
_cell.length_a   1.000
_cell.length_b   1.000
_cell.length_c   1.000
_cell.angle_alpha   90.00
_cell.angle_beta   90.00
_cell.angle_gamma   90.00
#
_symmetry.space_group_name_H-M   'P 1'
#
loop_
_entity.id
_entity.type
_entity.pdbx_description
1 polymer ?
#
loop_
_entity_poly.entity_id
_entity_poly.type
_entity_poly.pdbx_seq_one_letter_code
_entity_poly.pdbx_strand_id
1 'polypeptide(L)'
;MKTLLKRTLKDITGRPRRTLLVAAVAAVSLTATTTVTTAAWVDNEWAGGSVGVGSPGDCSTNTLFSGVASARQLSGTVLGTDLNSIAGVDGLIVTNTDGVASPQPLSATAVTAMPDAFVSKLPVTALGNELLTAGLTLGAPVDGLGAYTQWAQAQDSGHARAAAGLVTDQSGAVQVGPSATERREGPSAAKITLGEILPASLAGVTLDVGAVASSASVQGCEMVNGWPTLAADPLDERDYGIASLDLNAAIPAVGALSAGASGAVRDVPAQVNALLGTGGLTTGISSGIAALINPVLGGLELGSVSTVATMSAPDLTGVSMLMTESLTDGVVTINLGAAPGQPAVRVNVASLTGSITGLNGMGPNHPVVLDSAVVTALNDRITSLLNAWKTRVVEKLSAALRSVTLSATTNISLKLLGANVASISVKAGPSSLGQYLDGKAVAPSVTPEVLGLDLGGTVAGLLAPITSALRTDTNQVVKSVVEATIFNTGLIPAVSANIQQLSTPAVNAVGSVLTAVGALVSIHVNVQPDKPWLGERPKDVSANPGEYKVSAIRVGLIYEPELLSLSLGTSAAGPVNYRPS
;
A
#
# COMPACT_ATOMS: atom_id res chain seq x y z
N MET A 1 -88.80 21.00 67.04
CA MET A 1 -89.35 21.13 68.41
C MET A 1 -88.17 20.96 69.37
N LYS A 2 -87.34 21.96 69.69
CA LYS A 2 -87.51 23.39 70.05
C LYS A 2 -87.93 23.64 71.52
N THR A 3 -87.02 23.38 72.46
CA THR A 3 -86.91 23.89 73.86
C THR A 3 -85.46 23.59 74.33
N LEU A 4 -84.62 24.55 74.77
CA LEU A 4 -84.65 25.38 76.01
C LEU A 4 -84.54 24.54 77.31
N LEU A 5 -83.81 24.88 78.39
CA LEU A 5 -82.67 25.79 78.67
C LEU A 5 -82.30 25.68 80.19
N LYS A 6 -81.04 25.93 80.62
CA LYS A 6 -80.60 26.21 82.04
C LYS A 6 -80.69 25.01 83.04
N ARG A 7 -79.98 24.92 84.19
CA ARG A 7 -78.99 25.80 84.91
C ARG A 7 -78.20 25.02 86.00
N THR A 8 -76.90 25.33 86.20
CA THR A 8 -76.06 25.35 87.46
C THR A 8 -74.56 25.36 87.08
N LEU A 9 -73.63 26.24 87.49
CA LEU A 9 -73.63 27.52 88.23
C LEU A 9 -73.30 27.52 89.76
N LYS A 10 -72.02 27.32 90.12
CA LYS A 10 -71.29 27.93 91.28
C LYS A 10 -69.77 27.68 91.07
N ASP A 11 -68.94 28.65 90.71
CA ASP A 11 -68.37 29.77 91.50
C ASP A 11 -67.50 29.35 92.71
N ILE A 12 -66.19 29.62 92.60
CA ILE A 12 -65.38 30.41 93.57
C ILE A 12 -64.22 31.07 92.78
N THR A 13 -63.90 32.33 93.11
CA THR A 13 -63.03 33.22 92.33
C THR A 13 -61.71 33.57 93.03
N GLY A 14 -60.61 33.69 92.27
CA GLY A 14 -59.34 34.30 92.72
C GLY A 14 -58.60 34.99 91.56
N ARG A 15 -58.32 36.29 91.70
CA ARG A 15 -57.69 37.20 90.69
C ARG A 15 -56.20 37.47 91.06
N PRO A 16 -55.40 38.32 90.35
CA PRO A 16 -55.62 39.10 89.11
C PRO A 16 -54.48 39.04 88.04
N ARG A 17 -54.77 39.71 86.91
CA ARG A 17 -53.87 40.08 85.81
C ARG A 17 -52.63 40.90 86.23
N ARG A 18 -51.53 40.76 85.49
CA ARG A 18 -50.80 41.91 84.89
C ARG A 18 -50.09 41.53 83.58
N THR A 19 -50.07 42.48 82.66
CA THR A 19 -49.59 42.41 81.27
C THR A 19 -48.09 42.61 81.12
N LEU A 20 -47.49 41.99 80.10
CA LEU A 20 -46.46 42.62 79.27
C LEU A 20 -46.46 42.02 77.85
N LEU A 21 -46.18 42.87 76.87
CA LEU A 21 -46.30 42.64 75.43
C LEU A 21 -44.89 42.55 74.86
N VAL A 22 -44.53 41.44 74.21
CA VAL A 22 -43.39 41.37 73.27
C VAL A 22 -43.79 40.46 72.11
N ALA A 23 -43.70 40.98 70.89
CA ALA A 23 -43.82 40.18 69.67
C ALA A 23 -42.43 39.64 69.29
N ALA A 24 -42.32 38.34 69.03
CA ALA A 24 -41.13 37.73 68.43
C ALA A 24 -41.50 36.47 67.64
N VAL A 25 -40.83 36.29 66.50
CA VAL A 25 -41.02 35.23 65.51
C VAL A 25 -40.42 33.91 65.98
N ALA A 26 -41.09 32.78 65.71
CA ALA A 26 -40.49 31.45 65.69
C ALA A 26 -41.26 30.49 64.76
N ALA A 27 -41.18 30.72 63.45
CA ALA A 27 -41.43 29.65 62.49
C ALA A 27 -40.19 28.74 62.50
N VAL A 28 -40.32 27.51 63.00
CA VAL A 28 -39.22 26.53 62.98
C VAL A 28 -39.07 25.99 61.58
N SER A 29 -38.19 26.61 60.79
CA SER A 29 -37.70 26.07 59.54
C SER A 29 -36.82 24.85 59.84
N LEU A 30 -37.25 23.66 59.43
CA LEU A 30 -36.37 22.48 59.38
C LEU A 30 -35.34 22.67 58.27
N THR A 31 -34.23 23.33 58.58
CA THR A 31 -33.01 23.23 57.78
C THR A 31 -32.25 21.98 58.22
N ALA A 32 -32.53 20.85 57.56
CA ALA A 32 -31.73 19.64 57.72
C ALA A 32 -30.38 19.84 57.02
N THR A 33 -29.38 20.36 57.75
CA THR A 33 -28.00 20.45 57.27
C THR A 33 -27.36 19.07 57.33
N THR A 34 -27.31 18.37 56.20
CA THR A 34 -26.62 17.08 56.07
C THR A 34 -25.12 17.28 55.93
N THR A 35 -24.39 17.23 57.05
CA THR A 35 -22.92 17.10 57.04
C THR A 35 -22.54 15.65 56.81
N VAL A 36 -21.75 15.37 55.77
CA VAL A 36 -21.17 14.04 55.55
C VAL A 36 -20.13 13.76 56.64
N THR A 37 -20.39 12.76 57.48
CA THR A 37 -19.42 12.28 58.49
C THR A 37 -18.68 11.06 57.95
N THR A 38 -17.35 11.14 57.87
CA THR A 38 -16.49 9.96 57.64
C THR A 38 -16.36 9.16 58.94
N ALA A 39 -17.40 8.43 59.30
CA ALA A 39 -17.39 7.49 60.41
C ALA A 39 -17.36 6.05 59.88
N ALA A 40 -16.24 5.36 60.06
CA ALA A 40 -16.14 3.92 59.80
C ALA A 40 -16.75 3.16 60.98
N TRP A 41 -17.96 2.65 60.80
CA TRP A 41 -18.64 1.75 61.74
C TRP A 41 -18.34 0.29 61.35
N VAL A 42 -18.06 -0.55 62.34
CA VAL A 42 -17.64 -1.94 62.16
C VAL A 42 -18.61 -2.88 62.89
N ASP A 43 -19.90 -2.66 62.69
CA ASP A 43 -21.00 -3.44 63.25
C ASP A 43 -22.16 -3.60 62.25
N ASN A 44 -22.80 -4.77 62.30
CA ASN A 44 -23.88 -5.16 61.37
C ASN A 44 -25.26 -4.67 61.84
N GLU A 45 -25.39 -3.41 62.26
CA GLU A 45 -26.72 -2.80 62.46
C GLU A 45 -27.29 -2.29 61.13
N TRP A 46 -28.28 -3.02 60.61
CA TRP A 46 -29.03 -2.62 59.42
C TRP A 46 -30.00 -1.49 59.76
N ALA A 47 -29.53 -0.25 59.64
CA ALA A 47 -30.37 0.94 59.76
C ALA A 47 -31.40 0.99 58.63
N GLY A 48 -32.61 0.51 58.90
CA GLY A 48 -33.79 0.58 58.02
C GLY A 48 -34.37 1.99 57.86
N GLY A 49 -33.53 2.98 57.60
CA GLY A 49 -33.95 4.29 57.12
C GLY A 49 -33.95 4.31 55.59
N SER A 50 -34.84 5.09 54.99
CA SER A 50 -34.75 5.44 53.57
C SER A 50 -33.58 6.41 53.37
N VAL A 51 -32.36 5.89 53.45
CA VAL A 51 -31.17 6.56 52.93
C VAL A 51 -31.45 6.81 51.45
N GLY A 52 -31.32 8.06 51.01
CA GLY A 52 -31.30 8.41 49.60
C GLY A 52 -30.00 7.93 48.95
N VAL A 53 -29.70 6.64 49.04
CA VAL A 53 -28.82 6.00 48.07
C VAL A 53 -29.53 6.11 46.74
N GLY A 54 -29.03 7.01 45.90
CA GLY A 54 -29.33 6.99 44.47
C GLY A 54 -28.85 5.66 43.94
N SER A 55 -29.68 4.62 44.02
CA SER A 55 -29.51 3.44 43.18
C SER A 55 -29.44 4.00 41.77
N PRO A 56 -28.38 3.74 41.00
CA PRO A 56 -28.40 4.07 39.59
C PRO A 56 -29.60 3.34 39.00
N GLY A 57 -30.61 4.15 38.65
CA GLY A 57 -31.88 3.65 38.12
C GLY A 57 -31.70 3.20 36.68
N ASP A 58 -32.82 3.02 35.99
CA ASP A 58 -32.83 2.77 34.55
C ASP A 58 -31.84 3.70 33.82
N CYS A 59 -30.81 3.09 33.21
CA CYS A 59 -29.71 3.81 32.57
C CYS A 59 -30.13 4.63 31.35
N SER A 60 -31.37 4.50 30.87
CA SER A 60 -31.98 5.41 29.89
C SER A 60 -32.49 6.74 30.47
N THR A 61 -32.59 6.85 31.79
CA THR A 61 -33.16 8.04 32.49
C THR A 61 -32.31 8.58 33.64
N ASN A 62 -31.25 7.87 34.02
CA ASN A 62 -30.29 8.32 35.02
C ASN A 62 -29.52 9.55 34.50
N THR A 63 -29.22 10.53 35.36
CA THR A 63 -28.47 11.76 35.02
C THR A 63 -27.28 12.00 35.97
N LEU A 64 -26.92 10.99 36.76
CA LEU A 64 -25.94 11.05 37.84
C LEU A 64 -24.50 10.78 37.39
N PHE A 65 -24.16 10.98 36.11
CA PHE A 65 -22.79 10.72 35.62
C PHE A 65 -22.16 11.93 34.95
N SER A 66 -20.87 12.15 35.19
CA SER A 66 -20.01 12.94 34.32
C SER A 66 -19.27 12.04 33.34
N GLY A 67 -18.99 12.56 32.15
CA GLY A 67 -18.32 11.83 31.09
C GLY A 67 -17.45 12.74 30.24
N VAL A 68 -16.39 12.16 29.67
CA VAL A 68 -15.57 12.77 28.63
C VAL A 68 -15.58 11.84 27.41
N ALA A 69 -15.64 12.42 26.22
CA ALA A 69 -15.38 11.71 24.97
C ALA A 69 -14.48 12.57 24.08
N SER A 70 -13.57 11.96 23.32
CA SER A 70 -12.72 12.69 22.38
C SER A 70 -12.49 11.96 21.07
N ALA A 71 -12.47 12.72 19.98
CA ALA A 71 -12.23 12.24 18.62
C ALA A 71 -11.19 13.11 17.94
N ARG A 72 -10.20 12.47 17.31
CA ARG A 72 -9.07 13.16 16.70
C ARG A 72 -8.54 12.42 15.47
N GLN A 73 -8.53 13.09 14.33
CA GLN A 73 -8.05 12.48 13.09
C GLN A 73 -6.54 12.26 13.08
N LEU A 74 -5.78 13.19 13.67
CA LEU A 74 -4.34 13.32 13.49
C LEU A 74 -3.69 13.78 14.80
N SER A 75 -2.71 13.04 15.32
CA SER A 75 -2.02 13.36 16.58
C SER A 75 -0.61 12.78 16.65
N GLY A 76 0.26 13.43 17.43
CA GLY A 76 1.64 12.98 17.69
C GLY A 76 2.68 13.96 17.12
N THR A 77 3.82 13.46 16.65
CA THR A 77 4.98 14.27 16.25
C THR A 77 5.45 13.92 14.84
N VAL A 78 5.81 14.92 14.03
CA VAL A 78 6.44 14.77 12.70
C VAL A 78 7.58 15.77 12.56
N LEU A 79 8.78 15.31 12.18
CA LEU A 79 10.00 16.10 12.10
C LEU A 79 10.29 16.90 13.39
N GLY A 80 10.08 16.27 14.55
CA GLY A 80 10.21 16.92 15.86
C GLY A 80 9.12 17.95 16.20
N THR A 81 8.18 18.23 15.29
CA THR A 81 7.07 19.16 15.52
C THR A 81 5.88 18.41 16.11
N ASP A 82 5.50 18.76 17.34
CA ASP A 82 4.27 18.25 17.97
C ASP A 82 3.04 18.83 17.26
N LEU A 83 2.20 17.94 16.73
CA LEU A 83 0.95 18.26 16.04
C LEU A 83 -0.08 18.89 16.98
N ASN A 84 0.06 18.77 18.31
CA ASN A 84 -0.71 19.52 19.31
C ASN A 84 -0.41 21.02 19.33
N SER A 85 0.73 21.45 18.77
CA SER A 85 1.05 22.89 18.67
C SER A 85 0.35 23.58 17.49
N ILE A 86 -0.30 22.80 16.62
CA ILE A 86 -0.89 23.28 15.37
C ILE A 86 -2.37 23.54 15.55
N ALA A 87 -2.75 24.83 15.50
CA ALA A 87 -4.13 25.27 15.66
C ALA A 87 -5.11 24.52 14.74
N GLY A 88 -6.08 23.82 15.35
CA GLY A 88 -7.11 23.06 14.64
C GLY A 88 -6.81 21.58 14.42
N VAL A 89 -5.61 21.11 14.79
CA VAL A 89 -5.26 19.67 14.81
C VAL A 89 -5.60 19.02 16.16
N ASP A 90 -6.00 19.82 17.17
CA ASP A 90 -6.30 19.41 18.56
C ASP A 90 -7.42 18.36 18.70
N GLY A 91 -8.31 18.26 17.70
CA GLY A 91 -9.44 17.34 17.69
C GLY A 91 -10.75 17.95 18.20
N LEU A 92 -11.63 17.07 18.66
CA LEU A 92 -12.85 17.40 19.40
C LEU A 92 -12.83 16.67 20.73
N ILE A 93 -13.08 17.39 21.82
CA ILE A 93 -13.37 16.83 23.15
C ILE A 93 -14.77 17.31 23.54
N VAL A 94 -15.60 16.44 24.07
CA VAL A 94 -16.90 16.78 24.66
C VAL A 94 -16.90 16.32 26.11
N THR A 95 -17.10 17.28 27.01
CA THR A 95 -17.08 17.05 28.46
C THR A 95 -18.44 17.39 29.04
N ASN A 96 -19.02 16.47 29.80
CA ASN A 96 -20.23 16.69 30.58
C ASN A 96 -19.86 16.69 32.07
N THR A 97 -19.77 17.87 32.69
CA THR A 97 -19.35 18.01 34.10
C THR A 97 -20.51 18.16 35.06
N ASP A 98 -21.63 18.79 34.66
CA ASP A 98 -22.78 19.12 35.53
C ASP A 98 -24.14 19.00 34.81
N GLY A 99 -24.38 17.92 34.08
CA GLY A 99 -25.62 17.70 33.31
C GLY A 99 -25.69 18.51 32.00
N VAL A 100 -24.59 19.14 31.62
CA VAL A 100 -24.46 19.97 30.42
C VAL A 100 -23.19 19.58 29.69
N ALA A 101 -23.31 19.15 28.43
CA ALA A 101 -22.17 18.87 27.58
C ALA A 101 -21.58 20.16 26.98
N SER A 102 -20.26 20.29 27.07
CA SER A 102 -19.48 21.41 26.54
C SER A 102 -18.40 20.88 25.58
N PRO A 103 -18.36 21.33 24.30
CA PRO A 103 -17.35 20.95 23.35
C PRO A 103 -16.09 21.83 23.44
N GLN A 104 -14.93 21.23 23.16
CA GLN A 104 -13.69 21.92 22.86
C GLN A 104 -13.16 21.41 21.50
N PRO A 105 -12.92 22.29 20.51
CA PRO A 105 -13.12 23.73 20.54
C PRO A 105 -14.62 24.14 20.57
N LEU A 106 -14.91 25.31 21.14
CA LEU A 106 -16.27 25.88 21.20
C LEU A 106 -16.89 26.19 19.83
N SER A 107 -16.11 26.11 18.76
CA SER A 107 -16.56 26.22 17.36
C SER A 107 -17.13 24.93 16.79
N ALA A 108 -17.14 23.83 17.54
CA ALA A 108 -17.77 22.58 17.13
C ALA A 108 -19.30 22.75 16.99
N THR A 109 -19.87 22.10 15.98
CA THR A 109 -21.30 22.19 15.67
C THR A 109 -22.07 21.10 16.42
N ALA A 110 -23.16 21.44 17.09
CA ALA A 110 -24.06 20.45 17.69
C ALA A 110 -24.74 19.59 16.61
N VAL A 111 -24.93 18.29 16.87
CA VAL A 111 -25.53 17.35 15.92
C VAL A 111 -27.06 17.38 16.05
N THR A 112 -27.75 17.59 14.94
CA THR A 112 -29.22 17.65 14.91
C THR A 112 -29.82 16.29 15.33
N ALA A 113 -30.81 16.33 16.22
CA ALA A 113 -31.50 15.16 16.78
C ALA A 113 -30.64 14.17 17.59
N MET A 114 -29.41 14.55 17.98
CA MET A 114 -28.59 13.81 18.94
C MET A 114 -28.20 14.73 20.12
N PRO A 115 -28.77 14.55 21.32
CA PRO A 115 -28.42 15.38 22.47
C PRO A 115 -26.95 15.15 22.88
N ASP A 116 -26.32 16.22 23.37
CA ASP A 116 -24.93 16.24 23.86
C ASP A 116 -23.85 15.79 22.85
N ALA A 117 -24.20 15.68 21.57
CA ALA A 117 -23.32 15.27 20.49
C ALA A 117 -22.85 16.47 19.66
N PHE A 118 -21.55 16.51 19.36
CA PHE A 118 -20.92 17.58 18.59
C PHE A 118 -20.05 17.00 17.47
N VAL A 119 -19.85 17.80 16.43
CA VAL A 119 -18.96 17.48 15.30
C VAL A 119 -18.02 18.64 14.99
N SER A 120 -16.77 18.31 14.75
CA SER A 120 -15.71 19.21 14.26
C SER A 120 -15.09 18.64 12.99
N LYS A 121 -14.47 19.50 12.17
CA LYS A 121 -13.76 19.13 10.95
C LYS A 121 -12.31 19.57 11.05
N LEU A 122 -11.38 18.70 10.64
CA LEU A 122 -9.97 19.10 10.52
C LEU A 122 -9.85 20.17 9.42
N PRO A 123 -9.38 21.39 9.72
CA PRO A 123 -9.24 22.42 8.70
C PRO A 123 -8.05 22.09 7.80
N VAL A 124 -8.28 21.98 6.49
CA VAL A 124 -7.21 21.66 5.50
C VAL A 124 -6.06 22.67 5.55
N THR A 125 -6.35 23.93 5.92
CA THR A 125 -5.37 25.00 6.11
C THR A 125 -4.44 24.82 7.32
N ALA A 126 -4.81 24.00 8.31
CA ALA A 126 -4.00 23.81 9.52
C ALA A 126 -2.63 23.17 9.22
N LEU A 127 -2.52 22.42 8.12
CA LEU A 127 -1.33 21.65 7.75
C LEU A 127 -0.51 22.31 6.63
N GLY A 128 -0.85 23.54 6.24
CA GLY A 128 -0.14 24.32 5.20
C GLY A 128 1.23 24.87 5.62
N ASN A 129 1.91 24.24 6.59
CA ASN A 129 3.27 24.57 7.01
C ASN A 129 4.25 23.76 6.16
N GLU A 130 5.19 24.44 5.50
CA GLU A 130 6.15 23.86 4.55
C GLU A 130 6.90 22.64 5.12
N LEU A 131 7.32 22.70 6.39
CA LEU A 131 8.01 21.60 7.06
C LEU A 131 7.13 20.36 7.22
N LEU A 132 5.85 20.55 7.55
CA LEU A 132 4.91 19.44 7.65
C LEU A 132 4.60 18.87 6.27
N THR A 133 4.43 19.70 5.24
CA THR A 133 4.18 19.20 3.87
C THR A 133 5.33 18.37 3.30
N ALA A 134 6.57 18.55 3.77
CA ALA A 134 7.70 17.71 3.39
C ALA A 134 7.57 16.27 3.94
N GLY A 135 7.28 16.13 5.24
CA GLY A 135 7.20 14.83 5.93
C GLY A 135 5.81 14.16 5.93
N LEU A 136 4.73 14.94 5.82
CA LEU A 136 3.34 14.50 5.94
C LEU A 136 2.41 15.34 5.03
N THR A 137 1.80 14.69 4.05
CA THR A 137 0.69 15.26 3.26
C THR A 137 -0.60 14.50 3.61
N LEU A 138 -1.70 15.18 3.95
CA LEU A 138 -3.01 14.52 4.03
C LEU A 138 -3.63 14.38 2.63
N GLY A 139 -4.38 13.30 2.41
CA GLY A 139 -5.15 13.15 1.18
C GLY A 139 -6.23 14.23 1.09
N ALA A 140 -6.37 14.82 -0.11
CA ALA A 140 -7.53 15.65 -0.42
C ALA A 140 -8.76 14.74 -0.61
N PRO A 141 -9.94 15.10 -0.05
CA PRO A 141 -11.16 14.35 -0.31
C PRO A 141 -11.50 14.40 -1.80
N VAL A 142 -11.69 13.24 -2.42
CA VAL A 142 -12.16 13.14 -3.81
C VAL A 142 -13.51 13.87 -3.90
N ASP A 143 -13.68 14.69 -4.94
CA ASP A 143 -14.87 15.51 -5.20
C ASP A 143 -15.29 16.53 -4.12
N GLY A 144 -14.40 16.86 -3.17
CA GLY A 144 -14.59 17.99 -2.24
C GLY A 144 -15.67 17.81 -1.16
N LEU A 145 -16.33 16.65 -1.12
CA LEU A 145 -17.36 16.28 -0.15
C LEU A 145 -16.88 15.10 0.72
N GLY A 146 -15.98 15.39 1.67
CA GLY A 146 -15.43 14.36 2.56
C GLY A 146 -14.39 14.86 3.54
N ALA A 147 -14.67 15.96 4.26
CA ALA A 147 -13.74 16.47 5.27
C ALA A 147 -13.51 15.43 6.38
N TYR A 148 -12.30 15.34 6.93
CA TYR A 148 -12.03 14.54 8.12
C TYR A 148 -12.87 15.06 9.29
N THR A 149 -13.84 14.26 9.73
CA THR A 149 -14.77 14.59 10.81
C THR A 149 -14.34 13.95 12.11
N GLN A 150 -14.61 14.67 13.19
CA GLN A 150 -14.32 14.28 14.56
C GLN A 150 -15.63 14.48 15.31
N TRP A 151 -16.24 13.39 15.77
CA TRP A 151 -17.54 13.37 16.43
C TRP A 151 -17.39 12.85 17.85
N ALA A 152 -18.03 13.50 18.81
CA ALA A 152 -18.02 13.06 20.20
C ALA A 152 -19.33 13.42 20.91
N GLN A 153 -19.67 12.62 21.90
CA GLN A 153 -20.87 12.74 22.73
C GLN A 153 -20.55 12.32 24.16
N ALA A 154 -20.96 13.12 25.14
CA ALA A 154 -20.89 12.77 26.55
C ALA A 154 -22.21 13.16 27.24
N GLN A 155 -22.98 12.15 27.64
CA GLN A 155 -24.27 12.33 28.28
C GLN A 155 -24.16 12.18 29.80
N ASP A 156 -25.11 12.78 30.51
CA ASP A 156 -25.24 12.66 31.97
C ASP A 156 -25.80 11.29 32.42
N SER A 157 -26.30 10.49 31.47
CA SER A 157 -26.64 9.07 31.59
C SER A 157 -25.44 8.12 31.67
N GLY A 158 -24.22 8.64 31.55
CA GLY A 158 -22.98 7.85 31.59
C GLY A 158 -22.57 7.27 30.24
N HIS A 159 -23.34 7.53 29.17
CA HIS A 159 -22.91 7.25 27.81
C HIS A 159 -21.84 8.25 27.37
N ALA A 160 -20.63 7.75 27.09
CA ALA A 160 -19.59 8.49 26.39
C ALA A 160 -19.27 7.77 25.08
N ARG A 161 -19.25 8.49 23.96
CA ARG A 161 -19.02 7.93 22.61
C ARG A 161 -18.19 8.89 21.78
N ALA A 162 -17.28 8.38 20.97
CA ALA A 162 -16.47 9.15 20.04
C ALA A 162 -16.20 8.39 18.74
N ALA A 163 -16.04 9.11 17.65
CA ALA A 163 -15.64 8.56 16.35
C ALA A 163 -14.83 9.58 15.54
N ALA A 164 -13.77 9.12 14.86
CA ALA A 164 -12.91 9.93 14.01
C ALA A 164 -12.66 9.23 12.69
N GLY A 165 -12.75 9.95 11.57
CA GLY A 165 -12.48 9.39 10.24
C GLY A 165 -12.93 10.29 9.08
N LEU A 166 -12.93 9.72 7.88
CA LEU A 166 -13.44 10.36 6.66
C LEU A 166 -14.95 10.07 6.51
N VAL A 167 -15.79 11.11 6.36
CA VAL A 167 -17.26 10.99 6.41
C VAL A 167 -17.95 11.72 5.27
N THR A 168 -19.02 11.12 4.76
CA THR A 168 -19.83 11.60 3.63
C THR A 168 -21.13 12.33 4.01
N ASP A 169 -21.61 12.26 5.26
CA ASP A 169 -22.83 12.97 5.68
C ASP A 169 -22.83 13.45 7.14
N GLN A 170 -23.84 14.26 7.52
CA GLN A 170 -23.92 14.90 8.85
C GLN A 170 -24.53 14.00 9.93
N SER A 171 -24.73 12.69 9.68
CA SER A 171 -25.46 11.78 10.58
C SER A 171 -24.66 11.31 11.80
N GLY A 172 -23.37 11.65 11.90
CA GLY A 172 -22.46 11.14 12.94
C GLY A 172 -21.94 9.71 12.70
N ALA A 173 -22.31 9.08 11.58
CA ALA A 173 -21.80 7.76 11.21
C ALA A 173 -20.41 7.87 10.54
N VAL A 174 -19.39 7.28 11.16
CA VAL A 174 -18.06 7.11 10.54
C VAL A 174 -17.96 5.69 9.98
N GLN A 175 -17.99 5.53 8.66
CA GLN A 175 -17.98 4.22 8.01
C GLN A 175 -16.80 4.04 7.07
N VAL A 176 -15.96 3.03 7.35
CA VAL A 176 -15.02 2.44 6.39
C VAL A 176 -15.52 1.02 6.13
N GLY A 177 -16.40 0.88 5.12
CA GLY A 177 -17.25 -0.30 4.96
C GLY A 177 -16.50 -1.58 4.53
N PRO A 178 -16.97 -2.78 4.95
CA PRO A 178 -16.35 -4.07 4.61
C PRO A 178 -16.58 -4.54 3.16
N SER A 179 -17.16 -3.71 2.29
CA SER A 179 -17.60 -4.07 0.93
C SER A 179 -16.77 -3.44 -0.20
N ALA A 180 -15.46 -3.26 0.01
CA ALA A 180 -14.54 -2.78 -1.02
C ALA A 180 -14.06 -3.92 -1.96
N THR A 181 -15.01 -4.62 -2.60
CA THR A 181 -14.72 -5.70 -3.56
C THR A 181 -14.20 -5.21 -4.91
N GLU A 182 -14.18 -3.90 -5.17
CA GLU A 182 -13.48 -3.28 -6.29
C GLU A 182 -12.34 -2.39 -5.78
N ARG A 183 -11.09 -2.84 -5.97
CA ARG A 183 -9.89 -2.01 -5.76
C ARG A 183 -9.78 -0.93 -6.84
N ARG A 184 -10.55 0.15 -6.68
CA ARG A 184 -10.29 1.45 -7.31
C ARG A 184 -9.97 2.44 -6.20
N GLU A 185 -8.93 3.24 -6.44
CA GLU A 185 -8.39 4.33 -5.62
C GLU A 185 -9.38 4.90 -4.58
N GLY A 186 -9.37 4.31 -3.37
CA GLY A 186 -10.08 4.87 -2.23
C GLY A 186 -9.41 6.15 -1.75
N PRO A 187 -10.13 7.07 -1.09
CA PRO A 187 -9.55 8.30 -0.57
C PRO A 187 -8.34 8.01 0.33
N SER A 188 -7.24 8.72 0.10
CA SER A 188 -6.04 8.66 0.96
C SER A 188 -6.31 9.44 2.25
N ALA A 189 -5.83 8.93 3.40
CA ALA A 189 -5.81 9.68 4.65
C ALA A 189 -4.50 10.46 4.80
N ALA A 190 -3.36 9.80 4.58
CA ALA A 190 -2.05 10.39 4.80
C ALA A 190 -0.99 9.78 3.88
N LYS A 191 0.00 10.60 3.53
CA LYS A 191 1.25 10.22 2.86
C LYS A 191 2.41 10.70 3.72
N ILE A 192 3.23 9.77 4.20
CA ILE A 192 4.36 10.03 5.09
C ILE A 192 5.65 9.87 4.29
N THR A 193 6.44 10.94 4.13
CA THR A 193 7.70 10.91 3.37
C THR A 193 8.85 10.49 4.27
N LEU A 194 9.02 9.18 4.44
CA LEU A 194 10.06 8.60 5.30
C LEU A 194 11.47 9.08 4.93
N GLY A 195 11.74 9.32 3.64
CA GLY A 195 13.03 9.80 3.16
C GLY A 195 13.42 11.24 3.55
N GLU A 196 12.47 12.06 3.99
CA GLU A 196 12.74 13.41 4.53
C GLU A 196 12.88 13.39 6.07
N ILE A 197 12.49 12.27 6.72
CA ILE A 197 12.43 12.10 8.18
C ILE A 197 13.62 11.28 8.70
N LEU A 198 14.05 10.27 7.93
CA LEU A 198 15.07 9.29 8.30
C LEU A 198 16.34 9.44 7.45
N PRO A 199 17.47 8.80 7.83
CA PRO A 199 18.69 8.80 7.04
C PRO A 199 18.51 8.37 5.58
N ALA A 200 19.49 8.74 4.74
CA ALA A 200 19.49 8.57 3.29
C ALA A 200 19.21 7.13 2.76
N SER A 201 19.24 6.10 3.62
CA SER A 201 18.79 4.75 3.31
C SER A 201 17.30 4.63 2.94
N LEU A 202 16.47 5.60 3.33
CA LEU A 202 15.05 5.69 2.94
C LEU A 202 14.72 6.86 2.00
N ALA A 203 15.73 7.47 1.37
CA ALA A 203 15.51 8.53 0.39
C ALA A 203 14.52 8.09 -0.72
N GLY A 204 13.51 8.91 -0.99
CA GLY A 204 12.47 8.59 -1.97
C GLY A 204 11.45 7.52 -1.52
N VAL A 205 11.45 7.11 -0.25
CA VAL A 205 10.45 6.20 0.33
C VAL A 205 9.32 6.99 0.99
N THR A 206 8.09 6.57 0.70
CA THR A 206 6.84 7.13 1.21
C THR A 206 5.92 6.01 1.70
N LEU A 207 5.17 6.25 2.77
CA LEU A 207 4.14 5.36 3.27
C LEU A 207 2.78 6.02 3.07
N ASP A 208 1.97 5.47 2.18
CA ASP A 208 0.64 5.95 1.84
C ASP A 208 -0.41 5.15 2.62
N VAL A 209 -1.14 5.83 3.50
CA VAL A 209 -2.22 5.31 4.33
C VAL A 209 -3.55 5.70 3.68
N GLY A 210 -4.36 4.72 3.30
CA GLY A 210 -5.72 4.94 2.82
C GLY A 210 -6.65 5.48 3.91
N ALA A 211 -7.92 5.73 3.57
CA ALA A 211 -8.93 6.19 4.53
C ALA A 211 -8.92 5.36 5.82
N VAL A 212 -8.92 6.04 6.96
CA VAL A 212 -8.98 5.44 8.29
C VAL A 212 -10.22 5.91 9.05
N ALA A 213 -10.68 5.08 9.97
CA ALA A 213 -11.67 5.42 10.97
C ALA A 213 -11.43 4.70 12.30
N SER A 214 -11.96 5.26 13.38
CA SER A 214 -12.17 4.55 14.63
C SER A 214 -13.44 5.02 15.33
N SER A 215 -13.93 4.20 16.25
CA SER A 215 -14.98 4.56 17.20
C SER A 215 -14.73 3.92 18.56
N ALA A 216 -15.09 4.64 19.62
CA ALA A 216 -15.07 4.17 21.00
C ALA A 216 -16.39 4.51 21.67
N SER A 217 -16.92 3.58 22.47
CA SER A 217 -18.16 3.75 23.25
C SER A 217 -18.01 3.07 24.60
N VAL A 218 -18.51 3.72 25.65
CA VAL A 218 -18.66 3.13 26.98
C VAL A 218 -19.98 3.59 27.60
N GLN A 219 -20.63 2.71 28.37
CA GLN A 219 -21.81 3.05 29.18
C GLN A 219 -21.50 2.87 30.67
N GLY A 220 -21.08 3.96 31.32
CA GLY A 220 -20.73 3.94 32.74
C GLY A 220 -21.90 3.60 33.67
N CYS A 221 -23.15 3.83 33.29
CA CYS A 221 -24.29 3.43 34.12
C CYS A 221 -24.42 1.90 34.25
N GLU A 222 -24.23 1.16 33.14
CA GLU A 222 -24.26 -0.31 33.16
C GLU A 222 -23.04 -0.90 33.90
N MET A 223 -21.93 -0.17 33.94
CA MET A 223 -20.77 -0.53 34.77
C MET A 223 -21.03 -0.37 36.27
N VAL A 224 -21.95 0.49 36.69
CA VAL A 224 -22.29 0.74 38.11
C VAL A 224 -23.60 0.01 38.44
N ASN A 225 -23.59 -1.32 38.32
CA ASN A 225 -24.78 -2.18 38.50
C ASN A 225 -25.27 -2.23 39.97
N GLY A 226 -25.95 -1.17 40.41
CA GLY A 226 -26.58 -1.04 41.73
C GLY A 226 -25.62 -0.73 42.90
N TRP A 227 -24.31 -0.68 42.68
CA TRP A 227 -23.28 -0.43 43.71
C TRP A 227 -22.22 0.57 43.22
N PRO A 228 -21.66 1.44 44.08
CA PRO A 228 -20.73 2.53 43.71
C PRO A 228 -19.32 2.08 43.25
N THR A 229 -19.15 0.79 42.92
CA THR A 229 -17.92 0.22 42.36
C THR A 229 -18.17 -0.18 40.91
N LEU A 230 -17.36 0.34 39.99
CA LEU A 230 -17.39 -0.04 38.58
C LEU A 230 -17.17 -1.55 38.42
N ALA A 231 -17.88 -2.16 37.46
CA ALA A 231 -17.71 -3.53 37.05
C ALA A 231 -16.24 -3.82 36.66
N ALA A 232 -15.76 -5.01 37.01
CA ALA A 232 -14.37 -5.41 36.71
C ALA A 232 -14.08 -5.46 35.21
N ASP A 233 -15.08 -5.82 34.41
CA ASP A 233 -15.07 -5.78 32.94
C ASP A 233 -16.08 -4.72 32.46
N PRO A 234 -15.60 -3.57 31.95
CA PRO A 234 -16.42 -2.55 31.32
C PRO A 234 -17.18 -3.07 30.09
N LEU A 235 -18.39 -2.57 29.86
CA LEU A 235 -19.03 -2.64 28.54
C LEU A 235 -18.42 -1.53 27.65
N ASP A 236 -17.21 -1.81 27.14
CA ASP A 236 -16.49 -0.97 26.18
C ASP A 236 -16.56 -1.57 24.76
N GLU A 237 -16.97 -0.75 23.79
CA GLU A 237 -17.00 -1.09 22.36
C GLU A 237 -15.97 -0.23 21.62
N ARG A 238 -15.06 -0.87 20.88
CA ARG A 238 -13.98 -0.19 20.15
C ARG A 238 -13.71 -0.83 18.80
N ASP A 239 -13.92 -0.03 17.76
CA ASP A 239 -13.73 -0.43 16.37
C ASP A 239 -12.72 0.46 15.64
N TYR A 240 -12.18 -0.05 14.55
CA TYR A 240 -11.32 0.68 13.63
C TYR A 240 -11.45 0.15 12.21
N GLY A 241 -11.12 1.01 11.25
CA GLY A 241 -11.07 0.69 9.83
C GLY A 241 -9.86 1.33 9.16
N ILE A 242 -9.21 0.60 8.26
CA ILE A 242 -8.11 1.05 7.40
C ILE A 242 -8.37 0.51 5.99
N ALA A 243 -8.48 1.39 5.00
CA ALA A 243 -8.76 1.02 3.61
C ALA A 243 -7.54 0.44 2.87
N SER A 244 -6.34 1.01 3.08
CA SER A 244 -5.09 0.53 2.50
C SER A 244 -3.87 0.99 3.29
N LEU A 245 -2.75 0.29 3.09
CA LEU A 245 -1.43 0.70 3.55
C LEU A 245 -0.41 0.26 2.50
N ASP A 246 0.21 1.23 1.83
CA ASP A 246 1.12 1.01 0.71
C ASP A 246 2.48 1.67 0.98
N LEU A 247 3.56 0.90 0.85
CA LEU A 247 4.92 1.41 0.87
C LEU A 247 5.35 1.69 -0.58
N ASN A 248 5.65 2.95 -0.88
CA ASN A 248 6.04 3.42 -2.21
C ASN A 248 7.49 3.93 -2.19
N ALA A 249 8.34 3.40 -3.08
CA ALA A 249 9.77 3.73 -3.14
C ALA A 249 10.20 4.15 -4.54
N ALA A 250 10.83 5.33 -4.64
CA ALA A 250 11.59 5.75 -5.81
C ALA A 250 12.96 5.06 -5.80
N ILE A 251 13.16 4.07 -6.68
CA ILE A 251 14.37 3.24 -6.70
C ILE A 251 15.12 3.49 -8.01
N PRO A 252 16.21 4.29 -8.02
CA PRO A 252 16.93 4.65 -9.24
C PRO A 252 17.43 3.46 -10.06
N ALA A 253 17.73 2.33 -9.40
CA ALA A 253 18.14 1.10 -10.06
C ALA A 253 17.03 0.48 -10.96
N VAL A 254 15.75 0.70 -10.66
CA VAL A 254 14.62 0.28 -11.51
C VAL A 254 14.55 1.14 -12.77
N GLY A 255 14.75 2.46 -12.64
CA GLY A 255 14.86 3.37 -13.78
C GLY A 255 16.08 3.05 -14.66
N ALA A 256 17.22 2.73 -14.05
CA ALA A 256 18.43 2.29 -14.75
C ALA A 256 18.25 0.95 -15.48
N LEU A 257 17.51 0.00 -14.89
CA LEU A 257 17.12 -1.26 -15.55
C LEU A 257 16.27 -0.99 -16.80
N SER A 258 15.22 -0.19 -16.68
CA SER A 258 14.33 0.18 -17.78
C SER A 258 15.09 0.89 -18.92
N ALA A 259 15.89 1.90 -18.60
CA ALA A 259 16.69 2.64 -19.56
C ALA A 259 17.78 1.78 -20.23
N GLY A 260 18.47 0.93 -19.44
CA GLY A 260 19.50 0.03 -19.95
C GLY A 260 18.95 -1.06 -20.86
N ALA A 261 17.82 -1.67 -20.49
CA ALA A 261 17.12 -2.64 -21.33
C ALA A 261 16.58 -1.99 -22.62
N SER A 262 16.04 -0.77 -22.53
CA SER A 262 15.64 0.02 -23.70
C SER A 262 16.81 0.29 -24.64
N GLY A 263 17.99 0.62 -24.10
CA GLY A 263 19.23 0.76 -24.88
C GLY A 263 19.62 -0.54 -25.58
N ALA A 264 19.70 -1.65 -24.84
CA ALA A 264 20.04 -2.96 -25.39
C ALA A 264 19.08 -3.41 -26.51
N VAL A 265 17.77 -3.17 -26.37
CA VAL A 265 16.77 -3.45 -27.42
C VAL A 265 16.92 -2.50 -28.61
N ARG A 266 17.16 -1.20 -28.37
CA ARG A 266 17.33 -0.20 -29.45
C ARG A 266 18.56 -0.48 -30.32
N ASP A 267 19.59 -1.10 -29.77
CA ASP A 267 20.84 -1.40 -30.49
C ASP A 267 20.74 -2.69 -31.34
N VAL A 268 19.70 -3.52 -31.15
CA VAL A 268 19.45 -4.75 -31.92
C VAL A 268 19.49 -4.56 -33.44
N PRO A 269 18.83 -3.55 -34.06
CA PRO A 269 18.86 -3.40 -35.52
C PRO A 269 20.27 -3.09 -36.04
N ALA A 270 21.09 -2.37 -35.28
CA ALA A 270 22.48 -2.11 -35.63
C ALA A 270 23.32 -3.39 -35.52
N GLN A 271 23.09 -4.21 -34.49
CA GLN A 271 23.74 -5.51 -34.32
C GLN A 271 23.34 -6.50 -35.44
N VAL A 272 22.06 -6.55 -35.82
CA VAL A 272 21.58 -7.36 -36.97
C VAL A 272 22.24 -6.91 -38.28
N ASN A 273 22.36 -5.60 -38.52
CA ASN A 273 23.08 -5.09 -39.70
C ASN A 273 24.58 -5.42 -39.65
N ALA A 274 25.21 -5.40 -38.48
CA ALA A 274 26.62 -5.79 -38.32
C ALA A 274 26.85 -7.28 -38.64
N LEU A 275 25.86 -8.17 -38.45
CA LEU A 275 25.94 -9.57 -38.88
C LEU A 275 26.04 -9.72 -40.40
N LEU A 276 25.69 -8.73 -41.22
CA LEU A 276 25.90 -8.78 -42.67
C LEU A 276 27.37 -8.51 -43.07
N GLY A 277 28.17 -7.95 -42.15
CA GLY A 277 29.58 -7.62 -42.34
C GLY A 277 30.55 -8.80 -42.20
N THR A 278 31.84 -8.50 -42.30
CA THR A 278 32.94 -9.47 -42.22
C THR A 278 32.96 -10.19 -40.86
N GLY A 279 32.85 -11.51 -40.88
CA GLY A 279 32.83 -12.38 -39.69
C GLY A 279 31.43 -12.77 -39.19
N GLY A 280 30.37 -12.23 -39.80
CA GLY A 280 28.99 -12.52 -39.43
C GLY A 280 28.31 -13.62 -40.28
N LEU A 281 27.01 -13.44 -40.50
CA LEU A 281 26.11 -14.32 -41.25
C LEU A 281 26.62 -14.62 -42.67
N THR A 282 27.13 -13.62 -43.39
CA THR A 282 27.67 -13.77 -44.76
C THR A 282 28.91 -14.67 -44.81
N THR A 283 29.82 -14.52 -43.85
CA THR A 283 30.98 -15.39 -43.68
C THR A 283 30.56 -16.80 -43.28
N GLY A 284 29.64 -16.94 -42.32
CA GLY A 284 29.11 -18.23 -41.88
C GLY A 284 28.44 -19.02 -43.02
N ILE A 285 27.59 -18.37 -43.82
CA ILE A 285 26.95 -18.99 -45.00
C ILE A 285 27.99 -19.39 -46.03
N SER A 286 28.99 -18.54 -46.33
CA SER A 286 30.05 -18.85 -47.28
C SER A 286 30.87 -20.09 -46.86
N SER A 287 31.28 -20.14 -45.59
CA SER A 287 32.01 -21.27 -45.02
C SER A 287 31.18 -22.55 -44.96
N GLY A 288 29.89 -22.45 -44.61
CA GLY A 288 28.98 -23.59 -44.58
C GLY A 288 28.69 -24.15 -45.97
N ILE A 289 28.55 -23.29 -46.99
CA ILE A 289 28.39 -23.71 -48.39
C ILE A 289 29.68 -24.36 -48.91
N ALA A 290 30.86 -23.82 -48.59
CA ALA A 290 32.14 -24.45 -48.91
C ALA A 290 32.26 -25.85 -48.28
N ALA A 291 31.89 -25.99 -47.00
CA ALA A 291 31.87 -27.28 -46.30
C ALA A 291 30.84 -28.28 -46.89
N LEU A 292 29.68 -27.79 -47.35
CA LEU A 292 28.65 -28.60 -48.01
C LEU A 292 29.12 -29.17 -49.35
N ILE A 293 29.81 -28.39 -50.18
CA ILE A 293 30.18 -28.82 -51.55
C ILE A 293 31.52 -29.54 -51.63
N ASN A 294 32.46 -29.29 -50.70
CA ASN A 294 33.79 -29.92 -50.69
C ASN A 294 33.77 -31.46 -50.86
N PRO A 295 32.88 -32.23 -50.19
CA PRO A 295 32.81 -33.69 -50.35
C PRO A 295 32.37 -34.17 -51.74
N VAL A 296 31.77 -33.30 -52.57
CA VAL A 296 31.16 -33.65 -53.86
C VAL A 296 31.83 -32.98 -55.07
N LEU A 297 32.98 -32.33 -54.88
CA LEU A 297 33.72 -31.67 -55.98
C LEU A 297 34.33 -32.65 -56.99
N GLY A 298 34.69 -33.86 -56.57
CA GLY A 298 35.33 -34.86 -57.43
C GLY A 298 36.69 -34.38 -57.94
N GLY A 299 36.80 -34.15 -59.25
CA GLY A 299 38.01 -33.60 -59.90
C GLY A 299 38.09 -32.07 -59.90
N LEU A 300 37.08 -31.37 -59.39
CA LEU A 300 37.08 -29.90 -59.27
C LEU A 300 37.77 -29.45 -57.98
N GLU A 301 38.34 -28.25 -58.02
CA GLU A 301 38.90 -27.54 -56.87
C GLU A 301 38.01 -26.34 -56.53
N LEU A 302 37.90 -26.01 -55.24
CA LEU A 302 37.19 -24.80 -54.82
C LEU A 302 38.07 -23.57 -55.03
N GLY A 303 37.62 -22.61 -55.85
CA GLY A 303 38.32 -21.36 -56.09
C GLY A 303 37.85 -20.23 -55.17
N SER A 304 36.61 -19.81 -55.43
CA SER A 304 35.80 -18.75 -54.79
C SER A 304 34.63 -19.23 -53.92
N VAL A 305 34.39 -18.73 -52.71
CA VAL A 305 33.00 -18.64 -52.18
C VAL A 305 32.80 -17.26 -51.56
N SER A 306 31.78 -16.53 -52.02
CA SER A 306 31.44 -15.21 -51.50
C SER A 306 29.93 -15.04 -51.42
N THR A 307 29.43 -14.68 -50.24
CA THR A 307 28.00 -14.43 -49.99
C THR A 307 27.75 -12.95 -49.77
N VAL A 308 26.79 -12.39 -50.51
CA VAL A 308 26.19 -11.09 -50.21
C VAL A 308 24.78 -11.36 -49.69
N ALA A 309 24.41 -10.74 -48.57
CA ALA A 309 23.08 -10.89 -47.98
C ALA A 309 22.47 -9.54 -47.60
N THR A 310 21.15 -9.49 -47.59
CA THR A 310 20.34 -8.36 -47.11
C THR A 310 19.30 -8.86 -46.13
N MET A 311 18.99 -8.04 -45.12
CA MET A 311 17.97 -8.31 -44.11
C MET A 311 17.02 -7.12 -43.98
N SER A 312 15.74 -7.39 -43.73
CA SER A 312 14.80 -6.35 -43.31
C SER A 312 15.09 -5.89 -41.88
N ALA A 313 14.68 -4.68 -41.51
CA ALA A 313 14.70 -4.27 -40.11
C ALA A 313 13.74 -5.15 -39.27
N PRO A 314 14.09 -5.50 -38.01
CA PRO A 314 13.16 -6.13 -37.08
C PRO A 314 12.12 -5.12 -36.58
N ASP A 315 10.87 -5.54 -36.43
CA ASP A 315 9.83 -4.76 -35.75
C ASP A 315 9.94 -4.95 -34.24
N LEU A 316 10.43 -3.93 -33.55
CA LEU A 316 10.64 -3.93 -32.10
C LEU A 316 9.52 -3.23 -31.32
N THR A 317 8.42 -2.81 -31.96
CA THR A 317 7.30 -2.11 -31.29
C THR A 317 6.72 -2.93 -30.12
N GLY A 318 6.57 -4.25 -30.33
CA GLY A 318 6.12 -5.18 -29.30
C GLY A 318 7.10 -5.37 -28.14
N VAL A 319 8.38 -5.04 -28.33
CA VAL A 319 9.42 -5.12 -27.27
C VAL A 319 9.52 -3.79 -26.53
N SER A 320 9.45 -2.65 -27.23
CA SER A 320 9.56 -1.33 -26.61
C SER A 320 8.43 -1.04 -25.62
N MET A 321 7.21 -1.52 -25.88
CA MET A 321 6.09 -1.40 -24.93
C MET A 321 6.35 -2.11 -23.58
N LEU A 322 7.17 -3.16 -23.56
CA LEU A 322 7.54 -3.87 -22.33
C LEU A 322 8.54 -3.08 -21.48
N MET A 323 9.20 -2.05 -22.03
CA MET A 323 10.19 -1.28 -21.27
C MET A 323 9.53 -0.29 -20.29
N THR A 324 8.28 0.09 -20.52
CA THR A 324 7.54 1.06 -19.71
C THR A 324 6.33 0.47 -18.99
N GLU A 325 6.21 -0.87 -18.94
CA GLU A 325 5.05 -1.53 -18.32
C GLU A 325 5.12 -1.52 -16.78
N SER A 326 3.96 -1.72 -16.16
CA SER A 326 3.87 -2.01 -14.72
C SER A 326 3.72 -3.51 -14.49
N LEU A 327 4.71 -4.10 -13.81
CA LEU A 327 4.71 -5.49 -13.38
C LEU A 327 3.99 -5.60 -12.04
N THR A 328 3.04 -6.52 -11.86
CA THR A 328 2.35 -6.68 -10.57
C THR A 328 1.93 -8.11 -10.29
N ASP A 329 1.98 -8.53 -9.03
CA ASP A 329 1.35 -9.76 -8.51
C ASP A 329 0.19 -9.46 -7.53
N GLY A 330 -0.24 -8.20 -7.45
CA GLY A 330 -1.25 -7.72 -6.50
C GLY A 330 -0.73 -7.36 -5.10
N VAL A 331 0.48 -7.82 -4.74
CA VAL A 331 1.18 -7.50 -3.50
C VAL A 331 2.28 -6.46 -3.79
N VAL A 332 3.14 -6.76 -4.75
CA VAL A 332 4.21 -5.89 -5.24
C VAL A 332 3.84 -5.38 -6.62
N THR A 333 4.14 -4.11 -6.90
CA THR A 333 4.05 -3.50 -8.23
C THR A 333 5.36 -2.78 -8.55
N ILE A 334 5.92 -3.04 -9.73
CA ILE A 334 7.15 -2.40 -10.24
C ILE A 334 6.78 -1.65 -11.53
N ASN A 335 6.85 -0.33 -11.51
CA ASN A 335 6.58 0.51 -12.66
C ASN A 335 7.88 0.83 -13.40
N LEU A 336 8.13 0.16 -14.53
CA LEU A 336 9.33 0.39 -15.35
C LEU A 336 9.26 1.71 -16.14
N GLY A 337 8.07 2.30 -16.28
CA GLY A 337 7.84 3.61 -16.89
C GLY A 337 7.87 4.78 -15.89
N ALA A 338 8.22 4.55 -14.62
CA ALA A 338 8.29 5.61 -13.62
C ALA A 338 9.34 6.69 -14.00
N ALA A 339 8.92 7.95 -14.01
CA ALA A 339 9.83 9.07 -14.24
C ALA A 339 10.83 9.22 -13.07
N PRO A 340 12.02 9.81 -13.28
CA PRO A 340 12.97 10.09 -12.20
C PRO A 340 12.31 10.83 -11.03
N GLY A 341 12.49 10.32 -9.82
CA GLY A 341 11.87 10.86 -8.59
C GLY A 341 10.44 10.38 -8.31
N GLN A 342 9.78 9.68 -9.23
CA GLN A 342 8.49 9.02 -8.97
C GLN A 342 8.70 7.64 -8.33
N PRO A 343 7.73 7.13 -7.55
CA PRO A 343 7.81 5.78 -6.98
C PRO A 343 7.82 4.74 -8.10
N ALA A 344 8.89 3.94 -8.14
CA ALA A 344 9.08 2.87 -9.11
C ALA A 344 8.65 1.51 -8.56
N VAL A 345 8.54 1.37 -7.24
CA VAL A 345 8.06 0.16 -6.56
C VAL A 345 6.98 0.53 -5.53
N ARG A 346 5.89 -0.22 -5.53
CA ARG A 346 4.80 -0.18 -4.53
C ARG A 346 4.65 -1.55 -3.89
N VAL A 347 4.57 -1.61 -2.57
CA VAL A 347 4.29 -2.82 -1.79
C VAL A 347 3.04 -2.60 -0.95
N ASN A 348 2.02 -3.41 -1.21
CA ASN A 348 0.75 -3.42 -0.48
C ASN A 348 0.94 -4.13 0.87
N VAL A 349 1.35 -3.38 1.88
CA VAL A 349 1.63 -3.88 3.24
C VAL A 349 0.38 -4.51 3.85
N ALA A 350 -0.80 -3.96 3.57
CA ALA A 350 -2.08 -4.50 4.01
C ALA A 350 -2.39 -5.92 3.48
N SER A 351 -1.71 -6.38 2.41
CA SER A 351 -1.83 -7.75 1.90
C SER A 351 -0.82 -8.74 2.49
N LEU A 352 0.17 -8.27 3.25
CA LEU A 352 1.22 -9.11 3.85
C LEU A 352 0.78 -9.80 5.15
N THR A 353 -0.26 -9.29 5.81
CA THR A 353 -0.80 -9.83 7.07
C THR A 353 -1.60 -11.14 6.90
N GLY A 354 -1.80 -11.61 5.66
CA GLY A 354 -2.47 -12.87 5.36
C GLY A 354 -3.99 -12.91 5.56
N SER A 355 -4.61 -11.84 6.09
CA SER A 355 -6.07 -11.78 6.26
C SER A 355 -6.80 -11.39 4.98
N ILE A 356 -7.96 -12.02 4.75
CA ILE A 356 -8.90 -11.63 3.68
C ILE A 356 -9.48 -10.21 3.88
N THR A 357 -9.44 -9.69 5.12
CA THR A 357 -9.87 -8.33 5.49
C THR A 357 -8.72 -7.31 5.50
N GLY A 358 -7.51 -7.72 5.12
CA GLY A 358 -6.30 -6.89 5.14
C GLY A 358 -5.83 -6.56 6.55
N LEU A 359 -5.87 -5.28 6.93
CA LEU A 359 -5.49 -4.81 8.26
C LEU A 359 -6.65 -4.82 9.28
N ASN A 360 -7.89 -5.02 8.83
CA ASN A 360 -9.08 -4.89 9.67
C ASN A 360 -9.38 -6.21 10.41
N GLY A 361 -9.85 -6.12 11.65
CA GLY A 361 -10.17 -7.29 12.48
C GLY A 361 -8.97 -7.94 13.19
N MET A 362 -7.78 -7.36 13.08
CA MET A 362 -6.64 -7.69 13.94
C MET A 362 -6.93 -7.30 15.39
N GLY A 363 -6.43 -8.09 16.34
CA GLY A 363 -6.54 -7.83 17.78
C GLY A 363 -5.83 -6.55 18.23
N PRO A 364 -6.03 -6.11 19.49
CA PRO A 364 -5.43 -4.88 20.01
C PRO A 364 -3.91 -4.85 19.91
N ASN A 365 -3.35 -3.67 19.60
CA ASN A 365 -1.93 -3.38 19.50
C ASN A 365 -1.17 -4.32 18.53
N HIS A 366 -1.81 -4.71 17.41
CA HIS A 366 -1.22 -5.66 16.48
C HIS A 366 -0.07 -5.02 15.66
N PRO A 367 1.16 -5.56 15.72
CA PRO A 367 2.29 -5.03 14.98
C PRO A 367 2.25 -5.48 13.51
N VAL A 368 2.43 -4.54 12.59
CA VAL A 368 2.57 -4.80 11.15
C VAL A 368 4.06 -4.86 10.83
N VAL A 369 4.65 -6.05 10.95
CA VAL A 369 6.11 -6.25 10.93
C VAL A 369 6.61 -6.60 9.52
N LEU A 370 7.63 -5.90 9.05
CA LEU A 370 8.45 -6.30 7.89
C LEU A 370 9.69 -7.03 8.39
N ASP A 371 9.50 -8.26 8.88
CA ASP A 371 10.61 -9.08 9.38
C ASP A 371 11.47 -9.66 8.23
N SER A 372 12.55 -10.37 8.58
CA SER A 372 13.46 -10.96 7.59
C SER A 372 12.80 -12.01 6.67
N ALA A 373 11.76 -12.71 7.14
CA ALA A 373 11.02 -13.67 6.34
C ALA A 373 10.09 -12.97 5.35
N VAL A 374 9.38 -11.92 5.79
CA VAL A 374 8.56 -11.05 4.93
C VAL A 374 9.41 -10.33 3.88
N VAL A 375 10.56 -9.77 4.28
CA VAL A 375 11.50 -9.12 3.35
C VAL A 375 12.07 -10.11 2.32
N THR A 376 12.41 -11.34 2.73
CA THR A 376 12.85 -12.40 1.80
C THR A 376 11.73 -12.76 0.82
N ALA A 377 10.51 -13.00 1.30
CA ALA A 377 9.36 -13.32 0.44
C ALA A 377 9.01 -12.19 -0.53
N LEU A 378 9.19 -10.93 -0.14
CA LEU A 378 9.05 -9.77 -1.03
C LEU A 378 10.15 -9.74 -2.11
N ASN A 379 11.42 -9.99 -1.75
CA ASN A 379 12.53 -10.07 -2.69
C ASN A 379 12.35 -11.22 -3.71
N ASP A 380 11.81 -12.36 -3.28
CA ASP A 380 11.47 -13.48 -4.18
C ASP A 380 10.37 -13.10 -5.18
N ARG A 381 9.32 -12.38 -4.73
CA ARG A 381 8.27 -11.84 -5.61
C ARG A 381 8.82 -10.86 -6.64
N ILE A 382 9.66 -9.91 -6.22
CA ILE A 382 10.34 -8.94 -7.10
C ILE A 382 11.20 -9.67 -8.14
N THR A 383 11.99 -10.65 -7.69
CA THR A 383 12.85 -11.47 -8.55
C THR A 383 12.02 -12.26 -9.57
N SER A 384 10.87 -12.81 -9.14
CA SER A 384 9.94 -13.52 -10.01
C SER A 384 9.31 -12.61 -11.08
N LEU A 385 8.82 -11.41 -10.68
CA LEU A 385 8.26 -10.41 -11.59
C LEU A 385 9.28 -9.97 -12.66
N LEU A 386 10.50 -9.66 -12.26
CA LEU A 386 11.57 -9.24 -13.17
C LEU A 386 12.03 -10.38 -14.09
N ASN A 387 12.07 -11.62 -13.60
CA ASN A 387 12.37 -12.79 -14.44
C ASN A 387 11.26 -13.06 -15.47
N ALA A 388 9.99 -13.01 -15.07
CA ALA A 388 8.85 -13.17 -15.97
C ALA A 388 8.81 -12.07 -17.05
N TRP A 389 9.12 -10.83 -16.67
CA TRP A 389 9.31 -9.73 -17.62
C TRP A 389 10.45 -10.00 -18.61
N LYS A 390 11.64 -10.36 -18.12
CA LYS A 390 12.81 -10.70 -18.97
C LYS A 390 12.47 -11.81 -19.98
N THR A 391 11.76 -12.85 -19.55
CA THR A 391 11.28 -13.92 -20.44
C THR A 391 10.39 -13.37 -21.55
N ARG A 392 9.38 -12.54 -21.22
CA ARG A 392 8.52 -11.89 -22.23
C ARG A 392 9.29 -10.99 -23.19
N VAL A 393 10.30 -10.26 -22.72
CA VAL A 393 11.18 -9.43 -23.56
C VAL A 393 11.96 -10.29 -24.54
N VAL A 394 12.56 -11.39 -24.08
CA VAL A 394 13.30 -12.36 -24.91
C VAL A 394 12.39 -13.06 -25.93
N GLU A 395 11.18 -13.45 -25.53
CA GLU A 395 10.17 -14.05 -26.43
C GLU A 395 9.73 -13.07 -27.53
N LYS A 396 9.40 -11.82 -27.18
CA LYS A 396 9.00 -10.80 -28.16
C LYS A 396 10.16 -10.42 -29.09
N LEU A 397 11.38 -10.32 -28.56
CA LEU A 397 12.59 -10.09 -29.37
C LEU A 397 12.86 -11.26 -30.32
N SER A 398 12.70 -12.50 -29.86
CA SER A 398 12.81 -13.70 -30.69
C SER A 398 11.76 -13.71 -31.81
N ALA A 399 10.50 -13.38 -31.50
CA ALA A 399 9.44 -13.25 -32.50
C ALA A 399 9.73 -12.14 -33.54
N ALA A 400 10.22 -10.98 -33.10
CA ALA A 400 10.63 -9.88 -33.96
C ALA A 400 11.79 -10.27 -34.89
N LEU A 401 12.82 -10.96 -34.37
CA LEU A 401 13.94 -11.45 -35.18
C LEU A 401 13.50 -12.57 -36.13
N ARG A 402 12.56 -13.44 -35.73
CA ARG A 402 11.99 -14.48 -36.60
C ARG A 402 11.19 -13.90 -37.78
N SER A 403 10.64 -12.69 -37.67
CA SER A 403 9.95 -12.02 -38.79
C SER A 403 10.89 -11.34 -39.80
N VAL A 404 12.17 -11.13 -39.45
CA VAL A 404 13.16 -10.53 -40.35
C VAL A 404 13.32 -11.38 -41.60
N THR A 405 13.16 -10.76 -42.77
CA THR A 405 13.36 -11.40 -44.07
C THR A 405 14.82 -11.35 -44.48
N LEU A 406 15.41 -12.52 -44.76
CA LEU A 406 16.76 -12.69 -45.28
C LEU A 406 16.70 -13.04 -46.78
N SER A 407 17.52 -12.35 -47.56
CA SER A 407 17.83 -12.70 -48.95
C SER A 407 19.35 -12.78 -49.10
N ALA A 408 19.87 -13.92 -49.56
CA ALA A 408 21.30 -14.15 -49.72
C ALA A 408 21.61 -14.67 -51.13
N THR A 409 22.68 -14.14 -51.73
CA THR A 409 23.25 -14.64 -52.98
C THR A 409 24.69 -15.07 -52.72
N THR A 410 24.96 -16.36 -52.86
CA THR A 410 26.31 -16.93 -52.77
C THR A 410 26.82 -17.21 -54.18
N ASN A 411 27.98 -16.68 -54.52
CA ASN A 411 28.67 -16.97 -55.76
C ASN A 411 29.88 -17.87 -55.47
N ILE A 412 29.93 -18.99 -56.18
CA ILE A 412 30.96 -20.02 -56.06
C ILE A 412 31.75 -20.03 -57.37
N SER A 413 33.08 -20.00 -57.29
CA SER A 413 33.95 -20.22 -58.44
C SER A 413 34.66 -21.56 -58.29
N LEU A 414 34.55 -22.41 -59.31
CA LEU A 414 35.13 -23.75 -59.33
C LEU A 414 36.26 -23.82 -60.36
N LYS A 415 37.31 -24.54 -59.99
CA LYS A 415 38.54 -24.69 -60.76
C LYS A 415 38.75 -26.13 -61.20
N LEU A 416 39.53 -26.30 -62.27
CA LEU A 416 40.08 -27.56 -62.72
C LEU A 416 41.50 -27.28 -63.21
N LEU A 417 42.50 -28.00 -62.67
CA LEU A 417 43.92 -27.79 -62.98
C LEU A 417 44.35 -26.30 -62.81
N GLY A 418 43.85 -25.64 -61.76
CA GLY A 418 44.13 -24.24 -61.44
C GLY A 418 43.35 -23.18 -62.24
N ALA A 419 42.69 -23.53 -63.35
CA ALA A 419 41.88 -22.61 -64.16
C ALA A 419 40.41 -22.61 -63.70
N ASN A 420 39.75 -21.44 -63.68
CA ASN A 420 38.30 -21.37 -63.41
C ASN A 420 37.52 -21.99 -64.57
N VAL A 421 36.68 -23.00 -64.30
CA VAL A 421 35.90 -23.72 -65.32
C VAL A 421 34.39 -23.64 -65.13
N ALA A 422 33.93 -23.20 -63.95
CA ALA A 422 32.52 -22.96 -63.72
C ALA A 422 32.27 -21.87 -62.66
N SER A 423 31.13 -21.20 -62.79
CA SER A 423 30.53 -20.37 -61.75
C SER A 423 29.22 -21.03 -61.29
N ILE A 424 28.86 -20.89 -60.02
CA ILE A 424 27.53 -21.24 -59.53
C ILE A 424 27.01 -20.07 -58.69
N SER A 425 25.84 -19.56 -59.05
CA SER A 425 25.10 -18.59 -58.23
C SER A 425 23.97 -19.31 -57.50
N VAL A 426 23.95 -19.18 -56.18
CA VAL A 426 22.96 -19.76 -55.26
C VAL A 426 22.19 -18.63 -54.60
N LYS A 427 20.90 -18.54 -54.87
CA LYS A 427 19.99 -17.56 -54.24
C LYS A 427 19.13 -18.26 -53.20
N ALA A 428 19.31 -17.88 -51.94
CA ALA A 428 18.49 -18.33 -50.82
C ALA A 428 17.56 -17.20 -50.38
N GLY A 429 16.26 -17.48 -50.34
CA GLY A 429 15.22 -16.50 -50.04
C GLY A 429 14.73 -15.69 -51.27
N PRO A 430 13.94 -14.63 -51.05
CA PRO A 430 13.58 -14.04 -49.76
C PRO A 430 12.76 -15.01 -48.89
N SER A 431 13.14 -15.13 -47.61
CA SER A 431 12.39 -15.90 -46.61
C SER A 431 12.69 -15.35 -45.21
N SER A 432 11.74 -15.45 -44.29
CA SER A 432 11.95 -15.01 -42.91
C SER A 432 12.91 -15.92 -42.16
N LEU A 433 13.61 -15.40 -41.14
CA LEU A 433 14.46 -16.23 -40.28
C LEU A 433 13.65 -17.38 -39.63
N GLY A 434 12.41 -17.12 -39.24
CA GLY A 434 11.48 -18.13 -38.76
C GLY A 434 11.22 -19.25 -39.78
N GLN A 435 11.06 -18.92 -41.07
CA GLN A 435 10.91 -19.92 -42.13
C GLN A 435 12.17 -20.78 -42.30
N TYR A 436 13.38 -20.22 -42.19
CA TYR A 436 14.61 -21.03 -42.21
C TYR A 436 14.69 -21.98 -41.01
N LEU A 437 14.43 -21.49 -39.80
CA LEU A 437 14.42 -22.29 -38.57
C LEU A 437 13.40 -23.43 -38.63
N ASP A 438 12.20 -23.15 -39.14
CA ASP A 438 11.08 -24.10 -39.20
C ASP A 438 11.16 -25.07 -40.39
N GLY A 439 12.19 -24.97 -41.24
CA GLY A 439 12.34 -25.81 -42.45
C GLY A 439 11.34 -25.47 -43.56
N LYS A 440 10.78 -24.25 -43.56
CA LYS A 440 9.74 -23.75 -44.47
C LYS A 440 10.21 -22.61 -45.38
N ALA A 441 11.51 -22.35 -45.43
CA ALA A 441 12.10 -21.37 -46.34
C ALA A 441 11.91 -21.80 -47.81
N VAL A 442 11.81 -20.82 -48.71
CA VAL A 442 11.72 -21.06 -50.15
C VAL A 442 12.95 -21.85 -50.61
N ALA A 443 12.74 -22.84 -51.47
CA ALA A 443 13.84 -23.66 -51.99
C ALA A 443 14.88 -22.80 -52.73
N PRO A 444 16.18 -23.02 -52.51
CA PRO A 444 17.24 -22.18 -53.07
C PRO A 444 17.31 -22.34 -54.60
N SER A 445 17.39 -21.22 -55.31
CA SER A 445 17.62 -21.23 -56.76
C SER A 445 19.11 -21.39 -57.04
N VAL A 446 19.48 -22.43 -57.78
CA VAL A 446 20.87 -22.77 -58.10
C VAL A 446 21.07 -22.73 -59.61
N THR A 447 21.86 -21.74 -60.06
CA THR A 447 22.20 -21.48 -61.45
C THR A 447 23.69 -21.77 -61.69
N PRO A 448 24.05 -22.91 -62.28
CA PRO A 448 25.41 -23.17 -62.75
C PRO A 448 25.67 -22.49 -64.11
N GLU A 449 26.92 -22.13 -64.35
CA GLU A 449 27.43 -21.58 -65.60
C GLU A 449 28.80 -22.23 -65.89
N VAL A 450 28.97 -22.81 -67.08
CA VAL A 450 30.27 -23.35 -67.51
C VAL A 450 31.09 -22.25 -68.17
N LEU A 451 32.31 -22.05 -67.70
CA LEU A 451 33.24 -21.04 -68.19
C LEU A 451 34.20 -21.67 -69.20
N GLY A 452 33.80 -21.71 -70.49
CA GLY A 452 34.62 -22.23 -71.59
C GLY A 452 33.95 -23.37 -72.36
N LEU A 453 34.76 -24.23 -72.98
CA LEU A 453 34.28 -25.38 -73.75
C LEU A 453 34.04 -26.60 -72.86
N ASP A 454 32.79 -27.08 -72.76
CA ASP A 454 32.48 -28.36 -72.12
C ASP A 454 32.70 -29.53 -73.10
N LEU A 455 33.96 -29.94 -73.24
CA LEU A 455 34.33 -31.08 -74.10
C LEU A 455 33.74 -32.39 -73.54
N GLY A 456 32.69 -32.88 -74.21
CA GLY A 456 32.04 -34.15 -73.90
C GLY A 456 31.01 -34.12 -72.75
N GLY A 457 30.63 -32.96 -72.24
CA GLY A 457 29.71 -32.85 -71.09
C GLY A 457 30.36 -33.17 -69.74
N THR A 458 31.70 -33.19 -69.70
CA THR A 458 32.50 -33.55 -68.52
C THR A 458 32.30 -32.57 -67.38
N VAL A 459 32.25 -31.26 -67.67
CA VAL A 459 32.05 -30.23 -66.65
C VAL A 459 30.59 -30.24 -66.17
N ALA A 460 29.61 -30.36 -67.09
CA ALA A 460 28.21 -30.53 -66.71
C ALA A 460 27.98 -31.76 -65.81
N GLY A 461 28.65 -32.89 -66.07
CA GLY A 461 28.60 -34.09 -65.23
C GLY A 461 29.12 -33.88 -63.81
N LEU A 462 30.21 -33.12 -63.65
CA LEU A 462 30.78 -32.77 -62.34
C LEU A 462 29.93 -31.73 -61.58
N LEU A 463 29.20 -30.85 -62.29
CA LEU A 463 28.30 -29.87 -61.68
C LEU A 463 26.97 -30.46 -61.18
N ALA A 464 26.53 -31.59 -61.72
CA ALA A 464 25.29 -32.26 -61.31
C ALA A 464 25.21 -32.59 -59.79
N PRO A 465 26.20 -33.28 -59.17
CA PRO A 465 26.15 -33.56 -57.73
C PRO A 465 26.25 -32.29 -56.88
N ILE A 466 27.09 -31.32 -57.26
CA ILE A 466 27.25 -30.04 -56.56
C ILE A 466 25.92 -29.26 -56.55
N THR A 467 25.28 -29.12 -57.72
CA THR A 467 24.00 -28.39 -57.82
C THR A 467 22.85 -29.12 -57.13
N SER A 468 22.90 -30.46 -57.03
CA SER A 468 21.94 -31.25 -56.25
C SER A 468 22.08 -31.00 -54.74
N ALA A 469 23.31 -31.05 -54.21
CA ALA A 469 23.60 -30.74 -52.80
C ALA A 469 23.19 -29.29 -52.45
N LEU A 470 23.57 -28.31 -53.29
CA LEU A 470 23.19 -26.92 -53.09
C LEU A 470 21.66 -26.70 -53.10
N ARG A 471 20.91 -27.38 -53.97
CA ARG A 471 19.44 -27.28 -54.00
C ARG A 471 18.78 -27.88 -52.76
N THR A 472 19.38 -28.91 -52.18
CA THR A 472 18.82 -29.67 -51.06
C THR A 472 19.18 -29.03 -49.72
N ASP A 473 20.45 -28.68 -49.51
CA ASP A 473 21.00 -28.45 -48.18
C ASP A 473 21.37 -26.98 -47.89
N THR A 474 21.34 -26.06 -48.86
CA THR A 474 21.68 -24.64 -48.60
C THR A 474 20.76 -24.04 -47.52
N ASN A 475 19.48 -24.39 -47.50
CA ASN A 475 18.56 -23.90 -46.45
C ASN A 475 18.94 -24.44 -45.06
N GLN A 476 19.52 -25.64 -44.96
CA GLN A 476 20.03 -26.20 -43.71
C GLN A 476 21.35 -25.54 -43.27
N VAL A 477 22.19 -25.12 -44.22
CA VAL A 477 23.36 -24.27 -43.94
C VAL A 477 22.92 -22.92 -43.38
N VAL A 478 22.00 -22.23 -44.06
CA VAL A 478 21.48 -20.93 -43.60
C VAL A 478 20.83 -21.05 -42.22
N LYS A 479 20.02 -22.08 -41.99
CA LYS A 479 19.45 -22.40 -40.67
C LYS A 479 20.53 -22.50 -39.59
N SER A 480 21.53 -23.36 -39.79
CA SER A 480 22.62 -23.59 -38.81
C SER A 480 23.36 -22.29 -38.45
N VAL A 481 23.63 -21.43 -39.43
CA VAL A 481 24.32 -20.15 -39.21
C VAL A 481 23.40 -19.15 -38.48
N VAL A 482 22.12 -19.06 -38.85
CA VAL A 482 21.13 -18.21 -38.17
C VAL A 482 20.94 -18.64 -36.71
N GLU A 483 20.87 -19.94 -36.45
CA GLU A 483 20.82 -20.50 -35.09
C GLU A 483 22.05 -20.07 -34.27
N ALA A 484 23.27 -20.27 -34.78
CA ALA A 484 24.50 -19.91 -34.07
C ALA A 484 24.66 -18.39 -33.84
N THR A 485 24.35 -17.57 -34.85
CA THR A 485 24.62 -16.11 -34.84
C THR A 485 23.53 -15.27 -34.18
N ILE A 486 22.29 -15.75 -34.12
CA ILE A 486 21.15 -14.97 -33.60
C ILE A 486 20.49 -15.63 -32.39
N PHE A 487 20.18 -16.94 -32.44
CA PHE A 487 19.24 -17.57 -31.51
C PHE A 487 19.89 -18.34 -30.34
N ASN A 488 20.94 -19.12 -30.60
CA ASN A 488 21.49 -20.09 -29.62
C ASN A 488 22.64 -19.53 -28.80
N THR A 489 23.63 -18.92 -29.46
CA THR A 489 24.88 -18.43 -28.83
C THR A 489 25.20 -16.97 -29.14
N GLY A 490 24.40 -16.34 -30.00
CA GLY A 490 24.64 -14.98 -30.48
C GLY A 490 23.74 -13.92 -29.84
N LEU A 491 23.03 -13.18 -30.70
CA LEU A 491 22.32 -11.94 -30.35
C LEU A 491 21.34 -12.08 -29.18
N ILE A 492 20.40 -13.02 -29.23
CA ILE A 492 19.33 -13.15 -28.22
C ILE A 492 19.90 -13.50 -26.82
N PRO A 493 20.79 -14.52 -26.67
CA PRO A 493 21.48 -14.78 -25.42
C PRO A 493 22.25 -13.56 -24.88
N ALA A 494 22.93 -12.80 -25.74
CA ALA A 494 23.70 -11.63 -25.33
C ALA A 494 22.80 -10.51 -24.75
N VAL A 495 21.66 -10.23 -25.40
CA VAL A 495 20.67 -9.27 -24.89
C VAL A 495 20.06 -9.77 -23.57
N SER A 496 19.70 -11.06 -23.49
CA SER A 496 19.18 -11.69 -22.26
C SER A 496 20.15 -11.59 -21.08
N ALA A 497 21.44 -11.83 -21.31
CA ALA A 497 22.50 -11.72 -20.31
C ALA A 497 22.71 -10.27 -19.83
N ASN A 498 22.65 -9.30 -20.75
CA ASN A 498 22.74 -7.87 -20.41
C ASN A 498 21.56 -7.43 -19.51
N ILE A 499 20.32 -7.78 -19.88
CA ILE A 499 19.13 -7.52 -19.06
C ILE A 499 19.24 -8.19 -17.69
N GLN A 500 19.78 -9.42 -17.62
CA GLN A 500 20.01 -10.10 -16.35
C GLN A 500 21.00 -9.33 -15.45
N GLN A 501 22.11 -8.83 -16.00
CA GLN A 501 23.10 -8.02 -15.27
C GLN A 501 22.50 -6.72 -14.73
N LEU A 502 21.60 -6.09 -15.47
CA LEU A 502 20.87 -4.89 -15.03
C LEU A 502 19.82 -5.18 -13.94
N SER A 503 19.25 -6.38 -13.91
CA SER A 503 18.18 -6.74 -12.97
C SER A 503 18.69 -6.95 -11.52
N THR A 504 19.89 -7.49 -11.34
CA THR A 504 20.45 -7.79 -10.01
C THR A 504 20.61 -6.54 -9.12
N PRO A 505 21.17 -5.40 -9.59
CA PRO A 505 21.19 -4.15 -8.82
C PRO A 505 19.81 -3.66 -8.41
N ALA A 506 18.79 -3.83 -9.27
CA ALA A 506 17.42 -3.42 -8.97
C ALA A 506 16.84 -4.24 -7.80
N VAL A 507 16.92 -5.58 -7.86
CA VAL A 507 16.47 -6.47 -6.77
C VAL A 507 17.17 -6.11 -5.44
N ASN A 508 18.50 -5.99 -5.46
CA ASN A 508 19.28 -5.67 -4.27
C ASN A 508 18.90 -4.31 -3.66
N ALA A 509 18.64 -3.29 -4.50
CA ALA A 509 18.23 -1.98 -4.02
C ALA A 509 16.85 -2.01 -3.33
N VAL A 510 15.88 -2.78 -3.87
CA VAL A 510 14.58 -2.95 -3.18
C VAL A 510 14.75 -3.67 -1.85
N GLY A 511 15.54 -4.76 -1.83
CA GLY A 511 15.80 -5.53 -0.60
C GLY A 511 16.43 -4.69 0.52
N SER A 512 17.39 -3.81 0.17
CA SER A 512 17.98 -2.86 1.12
C SER A 512 16.96 -1.87 1.68
N VAL A 513 16.08 -1.31 0.83
CA VAL A 513 15.01 -0.40 1.27
C VAL A 513 14.04 -1.11 2.21
N LEU A 514 13.56 -2.31 1.84
CA LEU A 514 12.63 -3.09 2.67
C LEU A 514 13.24 -3.45 4.03
N THR A 515 14.52 -3.83 4.04
CA THR A 515 15.27 -4.10 5.28
C THR A 515 15.39 -2.84 6.15
N ALA A 516 15.67 -1.68 5.55
CA ALA A 516 15.76 -0.42 6.27
C ALA A 516 14.41 0.02 6.85
N VAL A 517 13.29 -0.15 6.12
CA VAL A 517 11.96 0.14 6.65
C VAL A 517 11.64 -0.77 7.84
N GLY A 518 11.84 -2.09 7.70
CA GLY A 518 11.59 -3.04 8.79
C GLY A 518 12.46 -2.84 10.03
N ALA A 519 13.67 -2.29 9.86
CA ALA A 519 14.60 -2.01 10.96
C ALA A 519 14.39 -0.65 11.64
N LEU A 520 13.72 0.32 10.99
CA LEU A 520 13.60 1.70 11.47
C LEU A 520 12.17 2.13 11.80
N VAL A 521 11.17 1.57 11.10
CA VAL A 521 9.77 2.00 11.17
C VAL A 521 8.92 0.96 11.90
N SER A 522 8.18 1.43 12.90
CA SER A 522 7.22 0.67 13.69
C SER A 522 5.80 1.04 13.25
N ILE A 523 5.04 0.06 12.78
CA ILE A 523 3.63 0.22 12.37
C ILE A 523 2.78 -0.68 13.25
N HIS A 524 1.74 -0.13 13.88
CA HIS A 524 0.78 -0.88 14.69
C HIS A 524 -0.64 -0.49 14.29
N VAL A 525 -1.56 -1.47 14.30
CA VAL A 525 -3.00 -1.25 14.07
C VAL A 525 -3.80 -1.62 15.31
N ASN A 526 -5.03 -1.10 15.43
CA ASN A 526 -5.91 -1.30 16.59
C ASN A 526 -5.23 -0.89 17.92
N VAL A 527 -4.64 0.31 17.96
CA VAL A 527 -3.82 0.75 19.09
C VAL A 527 -4.71 1.12 20.28
N GLN A 528 -4.63 0.32 21.35
CA GLN A 528 -5.45 0.42 22.57
C GLN A 528 -4.51 0.47 23.80
N PRO A 529 -4.29 1.65 24.43
CA PRO A 529 -3.29 1.82 25.49
C PRO A 529 -3.55 1.04 26.80
N ASP A 530 -4.79 0.66 27.08
CA ASP A 530 -5.18 -0.19 28.21
C ASP A 530 -4.90 -1.68 27.97
N LYS A 531 -4.83 -2.13 26.70
CA LYS A 531 -4.60 -3.54 26.37
C LYS A 531 -3.11 -3.93 26.38
N PRO A 532 -2.78 -5.23 26.52
CA PRO A 532 -1.40 -5.71 26.45
C PRO A 532 -0.66 -5.23 25.20
N TRP A 533 0.64 -5.02 25.31
CA TRP A 533 1.53 -4.59 24.23
C TRP A 533 2.69 -5.58 24.10
N LEU A 534 3.08 -5.92 22.86
CA LEU A 534 4.21 -6.82 22.62
C LEU A 534 5.52 -6.02 22.61
N GLY A 535 6.41 -6.31 23.57
CA GLY A 535 7.66 -5.58 23.76
C GLY A 535 7.47 -4.27 24.55
N GLU A 536 8.37 -3.30 24.35
CA GLU A 536 8.28 -2.00 25.01
C GLU A 536 7.15 -1.16 24.39
N ARG A 537 6.24 -0.65 25.23
CA ARG A 537 5.15 0.22 24.79
C ARG A 537 5.68 1.65 24.56
N PRO A 538 5.46 2.26 23.38
CA PRO A 538 5.83 3.65 23.13
C PRO A 538 5.15 4.63 24.08
N LYS A 539 5.86 5.68 24.51
CA LYS A 539 5.40 6.65 25.51
C LYS A 539 4.17 7.47 25.08
N ASP A 540 3.98 7.65 23.78
CA ASP A 540 2.81 8.32 23.17
C ASP A 540 1.55 7.43 23.15
N VAL A 541 1.71 6.11 23.36
CA VAL A 541 0.60 5.16 23.52
C VAL A 541 0.15 5.15 24.98
N SER A 542 -0.57 6.21 25.37
CA SER A 542 -1.13 6.40 26.71
C SER A 542 -2.64 6.66 26.67
N ALA A 543 -3.32 6.38 27.78
CA ALA A 543 -4.71 6.77 28.04
C ALA A 543 -4.83 7.18 29.51
N ASN A 544 -5.78 8.04 29.82
CA ASN A 544 -6.11 8.41 31.19
C ASN A 544 -6.79 7.24 31.93
N PRO A 545 -6.73 7.19 33.27
CA PRO A 545 -7.48 6.20 34.04
C PRO A 545 -8.99 6.28 33.71
N GLY A 546 -9.58 5.16 33.27
CA GLY A 546 -10.99 5.07 32.85
C GLY A 546 -11.27 5.52 31.41
N GLU A 547 -10.26 5.85 30.61
CA GLU A 547 -10.42 6.20 29.19
C GLU A 547 -10.20 4.98 28.28
N TYR A 548 -11.25 4.60 27.54
CA TYR A 548 -11.22 3.53 26.54
C TYR A 548 -10.88 4.12 25.18
N LYS A 549 -9.59 4.10 24.84
CA LYS A 549 -9.05 4.67 23.60
C LYS A 549 -8.76 3.60 22.54
N VAL A 550 -8.99 3.95 21.28
CA VAL A 550 -8.52 3.20 20.09
C VAL A 550 -8.02 4.17 19.02
N SER A 551 -6.86 3.89 18.44
CA SER A 551 -6.36 4.53 17.21
C SER A 551 -6.28 3.49 16.11
N ALA A 552 -6.74 3.83 14.90
CA ALA A 552 -6.79 2.89 13.79
C ALA A 552 -5.40 2.38 13.41
N ILE A 553 -4.45 3.30 13.21
CA ILE A 553 -3.05 3.01 12.89
C ILE A 553 -2.13 4.00 13.60
N ARG A 554 -0.99 3.49 14.08
CA ARG A 554 0.16 4.26 14.53
C ARG A 554 1.38 3.93 13.67
N VAL A 555 2.08 4.95 13.19
CA VAL A 555 3.35 4.87 12.48
C VAL A 555 4.38 5.67 13.27
N GLY A 556 5.48 5.06 13.69
CA GLY A 556 6.54 5.76 14.39
C GLY A 556 7.92 5.14 14.16
N LEU A 557 8.94 5.70 14.77
CA LEU A 557 10.32 5.22 14.65
C LEU A 557 10.71 4.35 15.84
N ILE A 558 11.54 3.33 15.57
CA ILE A 558 12.01 2.39 16.59
C ILE A 558 13.05 3.03 17.51
N TYR A 559 14.01 3.78 16.93
CA TYR A 559 15.13 4.37 17.68
C TYR A 559 15.03 5.89 17.87
N GLU A 560 14.23 6.59 17.08
CA GLU A 560 14.11 8.05 17.09
C GLU A 560 12.63 8.51 17.18
N PRO A 561 11.86 8.07 18.20
CA PRO A 561 10.42 8.33 18.30
C PRO A 561 10.05 9.82 18.39
N GLU A 562 11.01 10.68 18.73
CA GLU A 562 10.84 12.14 18.74
C GLU A 562 10.78 12.74 17.33
N LEU A 563 11.36 12.10 16.30
CA LEU A 563 11.28 12.59 14.92
C LEU A 563 9.98 12.19 14.22
N LEU A 564 9.45 11.00 14.49
CA LEU A 564 8.14 10.59 13.96
C LEU A 564 7.44 9.62 14.92
N SER A 565 6.27 10.05 15.37
CA SER A 565 5.30 9.23 16.09
C SER A 565 3.90 9.73 15.76
N LEU A 566 3.24 9.10 14.80
CA LEU A 566 1.99 9.54 14.20
C LEU A 566 0.88 8.54 14.51
N SER A 567 -0.25 9.01 15.06
CA SER A 567 -1.47 8.22 15.18
C SER A 567 -2.59 8.84 14.33
N LEU A 568 -3.29 8.00 13.57
CA LEU A 568 -4.35 8.39 12.65
C LEU A 568 -5.68 7.73 13.05
N GLY A 569 -6.76 8.51 13.04
CA GLY A 569 -8.10 8.09 13.42
C GLY A 569 -8.15 7.58 14.86
N THR A 570 -8.07 8.49 15.84
CA THR A 570 -8.14 8.19 17.28
C THR A 570 -9.50 8.57 17.85
N SER A 571 -10.10 7.65 18.61
CA SER A 571 -11.35 7.86 19.35
C SER A 571 -11.19 7.37 20.78
N ALA A 572 -11.73 8.10 21.75
CA ALA A 572 -11.70 7.76 23.15
C ALA A 572 -13.04 8.04 23.84
N ALA A 573 -13.46 7.11 24.68
CA ALA A 573 -14.67 7.21 25.49
C ALA A 573 -14.32 7.05 26.97
N GLY A 574 -14.85 7.92 27.82
CA GLY A 574 -14.48 8.00 29.23
C GLY A 574 -13.29 8.95 29.52
N PRO A 575 -12.96 9.18 30.80
CA PRO A 575 -13.57 8.55 31.97
C PRO A 575 -15.03 8.95 32.19
N VAL A 576 -15.82 8.00 32.68
CA VAL A 576 -17.19 8.22 33.17
C VAL A 576 -17.18 8.05 34.68
N ASN A 577 -17.68 9.04 35.42
CA ASN A 577 -17.67 9.06 36.88
C ASN A 577 -19.07 9.29 37.42
N TYR A 578 -19.41 8.64 38.53
CA TYR A 578 -20.64 8.93 39.26
C TYR A 578 -20.54 10.28 39.97
N ARG A 579 -21.59 11.11 39.84
CA ARG A 579 -21.81 12.33 40.60
C ARG A 579 -22.79 12.06 41.75
N PRO A 580 -22.36 12.16 43.01
CA PRO A 580 -23.30 12.31 44.12
C PRO A 580 -24.09 13.62 43.93
N SER A 581 -25.41 13.53 44.04
CA SER A 581 -26.35 14.67 44.04
C SER A 581 -26.25 15.52 45.30
#